data_AF-A0A929CHZ2-F1
#
_entry.id   AF-A0A929CHZ2-F1
#
_cell.length_a   1.000
_cell.length_b   1.000
_cell.length_c   1.000
_cell.angle_alpha   90.00
_cell.angle_beta   90.00
_cell.angle_gamma   90.00
#
_symmetry.space_group_name_H-M   'P 1'
#
loop_
_entity.id
_entity.type
_entity.pdbx_description
1 polymer ?
#
loop_
_entity_poly.entity_id
_entity_poly.type
_entity_poly.pdbx_seq_one_letter_code
_entity_poly.pdbx_strand_id
1 'polypeptide(L)' 'QIFQQQKSFTLAQFRDQLGSNRKMTQALLECFDSCKYTRRAGEERVAWNLPG' A
#
# COMPACT_ATOMS: atom_id res chain seq x y z
N GLN A 1 5.32 -5.02 -7.38
CA GLN A 1 6.26 -6.00 -6.77
C GLN A 1 6.01 -6.28 -5.29
N ILE A 2 5.60 -5.32 -4.44
CA ILE A 2 5.43 -5.58 -2.99
C ILE A 2 4.48 -6.75 -2.67
N PHE A 3 3.34 -6.83 -3.37
CA PHE A 3 2.39 -7.94 -3.21
C PHE A 3 2.81 -9.27 -3.85
N GLN A 4 3.88 -9.29 -4.65
CA GLN A 4 4.51 -10.54 -5.10
C GLN A 4 5.43 -11.13 -4.03
N GLN A 5 5.93 -10.29 -3.10
CA GLN A 5 6.85 -10.69 -2.04
C GLN A 5 6.13 -10.99 -0.72
N GLN A 6 5.04 -10.28 -0.42
CA GLN A 6 4.26 -10.44 0.81
C GLN A 6 2.76 -10.16 0.60
N LYS A 7 1.90 -10.73 1.45
CA LYS A 7 0.42 -10.61 1.32
C LYS A 7 -0.15 -9.29 1.86
N SER A 8 0.57 -8.63 2.76
CA SER A 8 0.21 -7.36 3.40
C SER A 8 1.44 -6.49 3.60
N PHE A 9 1.27 -5.18 3.83
CA PHE A 9 2.38 -4.30 4.22
C PHE A 9 1.91 -3.14 5.09
N THR A 10 2.81 -2.58 5.91
CA THR A 10 2.56 -1.34 6.65
C THR A 10 2.90 -0.10 5.81
N LEU A 11 2.38 1.07 6.22
CA LEU A 11 2.76 2.35 5.61
C LEU A 11 4.29 2.57 5.63
N ALA A 12 4.96 2.17 6.70
CA ALA A 12 6.41 2.33 6.82
C ALA A 12 7.14 1.46 5.78
N GLN A 13 6.79 0.18 5.68
CA GLN A 13 7.39 -0.73 4.69
C GLN A 13 7.21 -0.22 3.26
N PHE A 14 6.01 0.25 2.91
CA PHE A 14 5.76 0.79 1.57
C PHE A 14 6.53 2.09 1.31
N ARG A 15 6.63 2.98 2.31
CA ARG A 15 7.44 4.20 2.23
C ARG A 15 8.91 3.87 1.99
N ASP A 16 9.47 2.95 2.78
CA ASP A 16 10.88 2.57 2.70
C ASP A 16 11.20 1.93 1.34
N GLN A 17 10.29 1.14 0.77
CA GLN A 17 10.45 0.63 -0.60
C GLN A 17 10.34 1.72 -1.68
N LEU A 18 9.46 2.70 -1.49
CA LEU A 18 9.27 3.81 -2.42
C LEU A 18 10.39 4.86 -2.33
N GLY A 19 11.18 4.86 -1.25
CA GLY A 19 12.21 5.88 -0.99
C GLY A 19 11.64 7.30 -0.83
N SER A 20 10.40 7.41 -0.34
CA SER A 20 9.64 8.67 -0.32
C SER A 20 9.36 9.19 1.10
N ASN A 21 8.75 10.38 1.19
CA ASN A 21 8.30 10.92 2.47
C ASN A 21 6.93 10.34 2.89
N ARG A 22 6.61 10.46 4.18
CA ARG A 22 5.37 9.90 4.76
C ARG A 22 4.11 10.48 4.12
N LYS A 23 4.06 11.80 3.90
CA LYS A 23 2.88 12.50 3.39
C LYS A 23 2.52 12.03 1.97
N MET A 24 3.52 11.94 1.09
CA MET A 24 3.32 11.49 -0.29
C MET A 24 2.95 10.01 -0.34
N THR A 25 3.60 9.19 0.50
CA THR A 25 3.27 7.75 0.61
C THR A 25 1.83 7.55 1.08
N GLN A 26 1.38 8.32 2.08
CA GLN A 26 -0.01 8.26 2.57
C GLN A 26 -1.01 8.62 1.46
N ALA A 27 -0.80 9.73 0.76
CA ALA A 27 -1.69 10.16 -0.32
C ALA A 27 -1.77 9.11 -1.46
N LEU A 28 -0.65 8.50 -1.82
CA LEU A 28 -0.61 7.44 -2.82
C LEU A 28 -1.42 6.21 -2.38
N LEU A 29 -1.26 5.80 -1.12
CA LEU A 29 -2.02 4.68 -0.58
C LEU A 29 -3.52 4.99 -0.47
N GLU A 30 -3.90 6.22 -0.12
CA GLU A 30 -5.30 6.66 -0.13
C GLU A 30 -5.91 6.65 -1.53
N CYS A 31 -5.11 6.99 -2.55
CA CYS A 31 -5.51 6.85 -3.95
C CYS A 31 -5.74 5.37 -4.31
N PHE A 32 -4.84 4.46 -3.92
CA PHE A 32 -5.01 3.02 -4.15
C PHE A 32 -6.20 2.43 -3.40
N ASP A 33 -6.43 2.88 -2.17
CA ASP A 33 -7.60 2.51 -1.37
C ASP A 33 -8.90 2.97 -2.08
N SER A 34 -8.90 4.18 -2.66
CA SER A 34 -10.03 4.73 -3.43
C SER A 34 -10.29 3.98 -4.74
N CYS A 35 -9.23 3.51 -5.39
CA CYS A 35 -9.31 2.64 -6.57
C CYS A 35 -9.63 1.17 -6.24
N LYS A 36 -9.82 0.81 -4.96
CA LYS A 36 -10.01 -0.56 -4.48
C LYS A 36 -8.85 -1.52 -4.80
N TYR A 37 -7.66 -0.99 -5.02
CA TYR A 37 -6.46 -1.78 -5.23
C TYR A 37 -5.93 -2.35 -3.91
N THR A 38 -5.98 -1.53 -2.86
CA THR A 38 -5.65 -1.93 -1.50
C THR A 38 -6.83 -1.65 -0.56
N ARG A 39 -6.77 -2.25 0.62
CA ARG A 39 -7.62 -1.86 1.75
C ARG A 39 -6.84 -1.96 3.04
N ARG A 40 -7.23 -1.18 4.04
CA ARG A 40 -6.65 -1.25 5.39
C ARG A 40 -7.18 -2.46 6.15
N ALA A 41 -6.28 -3.18 6.81
CA ALA A 41 -6.57 -4.25 7.77
C ALA A 41 -5.75 -3.95 9.03
N GLY A 42 -6.33 -3.15 9.94
CA GLY A 42 -5.61 -2.60 11.09
C GLY A 42 -4.53 -1.60 10.66
N GLU A 43 -3.28 -1.88 11.01
CA GLU A 43 -2.11 -1.05 10.67
C GLU A 43 -1.51 -1.39 9.30
N GLU A 44 -1.94 -2.50 8.70
CA GLU A 44 -1.47 -2.99 7.42
C GLU A 44 -2.44 -2.66 6.28
N ARG A 45 -1.96 -2.84 5.06
CA ARG A 45 -2.75 -2.87 3.84
C ARG A 45 -2.62 -4.22 3.16
N VAL A 46 -3.74 -4.73 2.67
CA VAL A 46 -3.83 -5.97 1.89
C VAL A 46 -4.29 -5.66 0.47
N ALA A 47 -3.91 -6.52 -0.46
CA ALA A 47 -4.43 -6.49 -1.82
C ALA A 47 -5.95 -6.70 -1.81
N TRP A 48 -6.66 -6.00 -2.69
CA TRP A 48 -8.10 -6.17 -2.86
C TRP A 48 -8.46 -6.51 -4.31
N ASN A 49 -8.41 -5.55 -5.23
CA ASN A 49 -8.73 -5.75 -6.64
C ASN A 49 -7.58 -5.22 -7.51
N LEU A 50 -6.40 -5.82 -7.36
CA LEU A 50 -5.24 -5.45 -8.15
C LEU A 50 -5.43 -5.88 -9.60
N PRO A 51 -5.13 -5.03 -10.60
CA PRO A 51 -5.01 -5.48 -11.97
C PRO A 51 -3.89 -6.54 -12.06
N GLY A 52 -4.20 -7.65 -12.73
CA GLY A 52 -3.27 -8.77 -12.94
C GLY A 52 -2.10 -8.42 -13.83
#